data_AF-H0PZ45-F1
#
_entry.id   AF-H0PZ45-F1
#
_cell.length_a   1.000
_cell.length_b   1.000
_cell.length_c   1.000
_cell.angle_alpha   90.00
_cell.angle_beta   90.00
_cell.angle_gamma   90.00
#
_symmetry.space_group_name_H-M   'P 1'
#
loop_
_entity.id
_entity.type
_entity.pdbx_description
1 polymer ?
#
loop_
_entity_poly.entity_id
_entity_poly.type
_entity_poly.pdbx_seq_one_letter_code
_entity_poly.pdbx_strand_id
1 'polypeptide(L)'
;MNSRYCMIIVCLGLCASTSAQVPALAPKALEANPWAAHWIKRPWEVRYWVEFVAGEWSDIKQGAIRRNSEKAGDRLPSSDYLEIFDPTYIFHPFGERESHSLIPLEFNDGGVVISSTTSRRPLKGQLAAIGRLTLLVLSEGDSKEDRQYDIADWFHGFGDSSVDWAPTFCSANEMPSPWSSTDEFYKYGPKFKPTDPVKPIFGCREWGYQLYDDARPYIDVTSYAPKTKSHPHGTYIRPFIGWARFGDHKPVIGKDADTWYCLYDCPAGDLPGAIPNIADWVKRSGWPVPMPPTRAPTFPDAPGKQGRYVTQVSAPTPRPK
;
A
#
# COMPACT_ATOMS: atom_id res chain seq x y z
N MET A 1 31.75 -17.90 -83.39
CA MET A 1 32.10 -18.82 -82.29
C MET A 1 32.60 -17.97 -81.14
N ASN A 2 31.74 -17.75 -80.14
CA ASN A 2 31.97 -16.79 -79.06
C ASN A 2 32.65 -17.50 -77.89
N SER A 3 33.85 -17.03 -77.52
CA SER A 3 34.49 -17.42 -76.26
C SER A 3 34.51 -16.21 -75.33
N ARG A 4 33.90 -16.39 -74.15
CA ARG A 4 33.78 -15.43 -73.06
C ARG A 4 34.97 -15.61 -72.13
N TYR A 5 35.67 -14.52 -71.81
CA TYR A 5 36.46 -14.42 -70.58
C TYR A 5 35.83 -13.37 -69.68
N CYS A 6 35.37 -13.83 -68.52
CA CYS A 6 34.75 -13.03 -67.47
C CYS A 6 35.84 -12.60 -66.49
N MET A 7 36.12 -11.31 -66.41
CA MET A 7 37.05 -10.72 -65.45
C MET A 7 36.26 -10.35 -64.20
N ILE A 8 36.60 -10.95 -63.06
CA ILE A 8 36.01 -10.64 -61.75
C ILE A 8 36.75 -9.42 -61.19
N ILE A 9 36.05 -8.30 -61.05
CA ILE A 9 36.51 -7.11 -60.32
C ILE A 9 35.99 -7.21 -58.89
N VAL A 10 36.91 -7.25 -57.93
CA VAL A 10 36.65 -7.17 -56.50
C VAL A 10 36.50 -5.68 -56.13
N CYS A 11 35.27 -5.24 -55.86
CA CYS A 11 35.03 -3.93 -55.25
C CYS A 11 35.14 -4.04 -53.72
N LEU A 12 36.22 -3.48 -53.18
CA LEU A 12 36.37 -3.15 -51.77
C LEU A 12 35.39 -2.03 -51.40
N GLY A 13 34.26 -2.39 -50.81
CA GLY A 13 33.33 -1.43 -50.19
C GLY A 13 33.82 -1.05 -48.80
N LEU A 14 34.35 0.17 -48.65
CA LEU A 14 34.47 0.83 -47.36
C LEU A 14 33.06 1.13 -46.81
N CYS A 15 32.60 0.37 -45.83
CA CYS A 15 31.50 0.80 -44.97
C CYS A 15 32.03 1.85 -43.98
N ALA A 16 31.84 3.13 -44.32
CA ALA A 16 31.97 4.21 -43.35
C ALA A 16 30.81 4.11 -42.35
N SER A 17 31.05 3.51 -41.19
CA SER A 17 30.14 3.56 -40.05
C SER A 17 30.17 4.97 -39.47
N THR A 18 29.22 5.83 -39.86
CA THR A 18 28.94 7.06 -39.14
C THR A 18 28.35 6.70 -37.78
N SER A 19 29.23 6.57 -36.79
CA SER A 19 28.85 6.56 -35.38
C SER A 19 28.23 7.92 -35.08
N ALA A 20 26.90 7.99 -35.01
CA ALA A 20 26.22 9.14 -34.44
C ALA A 20 26.66 9.24 -32.97
N GLN A 21 27.61 10.13 -32.70
CA GLN A 21 27.95 10.52 -31.34
C GLN A 21 26.71 11.14 -30.73
N VAL A 22 26.02 10.39 -29.87
CA VAL A 22 25.04 10.94 -28.94
C VAL A 22 25.78 12.04 -28.17
N PRO A 23 25.34 13.31 -28.23
CA PRO A 23 26.01 14.35 -27.48
C PRO A 23 25.93 13.98 -26.01
N ALA A 24 27.10 13.84 -25.39
CA ALA A 24 27.22 13.67 -23.96
C ALA A 24 26.53 14.86 -23.30
N LEU A 25 25.35 14.64 -22.71
CA LEU A 25 24.70 15.62 -21.85
C LEU A 25 25.68 15.95 -20.73
N ALA A 26 26.17 17.19 -20.74
CA ALA A 26 27.00 17.73 -19.68
C ALA A 26 26.27 17.61 -18.32
N PRO A 27 26.94 17.16 -17.25
CA PRO A 27 26.36 17.10 -15.92
C PRO A 27 26.31 18.52 -15.34
N LYS A 28 25.26 19.28 -15.67
CA LYS A 28 25.00 20.61 -15.10
C LYS A 28 23.51 20.83 -14.80
N ALA A 29 22.86 19.82 -14.22
CA ALA A 29 21.50 19.93 -13.69
C ALA A 29 21.33 19.16 -12.36
N LEU A 30 22.38 19.15 -11.50
CA LEU A 30 22.32 18.53 -10.19
C LEU A 30 22.73 19.51 -9.07
N GLU A 31 22.25 20.75 -9.15
CA GLU A 31 22.16 21.65 -7.99
C GLU A 31 20.69 22.06 -7.75
N ALA A 32 19.74 21.16 -8.07
CA ALA A 32 18.36 21.29 -7.62
C ALA A 32 18.29 20.81 -6.16
N ASN A 33 17.64 21.58 -5.30
CA ASN A 33 17.34 21.20 -3.91
C ASN A 33 16.93 19.71 -3.88
N PRO A 34 17.66 18.82 -3.18
CA PRO A 34 17.38 17.39 -3.16
C PRO A 34 15.99 17.05 -2.57
N TRP A 35 15.36 18.03 -1.94
CA TRP A 35 14.00 17.97 -1.39
C TRP A 35 12.93 18.56 -2.33
N ALA A 36 13.29 19.03 -3.53
CA ALA A 36 12.30 19.45 -4.50
C ALA A 36 11.59 18.22 -5.06
N ALA A 37 10.31 18.06 -4.68
CA ALA A 37 9.44 17.05 -5.25
C ALA A 37 9.36 17.23 -6.78
N HIS A 38 9.49 16.13 -7.51
CA HIS A 38 9.18 16.08 -8.93
C HIS A 38 8.04 15.10 -9.19
N TRP A 39 7.08 15.53 -10.02
CA TRP A 39 5.91 14.74 -10.38
C TRP A 39 6.29 13.59 -11.31
N ILE A 40 5.91 12.37 -10.93
CA ILE A 40 6.06 11.17 -11.75
C ILE A 40 4.84 11.09 -12.68
N LYS A 41 5.06 11.33 -13.97
CA LYS A 41 4.01 11.24 -15.00
C LYS A 41 3.77 9.79 -15.38
N ARG A 42 2.64 9.22 -14.97
CA ARG A 42 2.14 7.90 -15.40
C ARG A 42 0.61 7.86 -15.38
N PRO A 43 -0.03 6.88 -16.06
CA PRO A 43 -1.46 6.64 -15.90
C PRO A 43 -1.81 6.41 -14.42
N TRP A 44 -2.92 7.00 -13.99
CA TRP A 44 -3.42 6.82 -12.63
C TRP A 44 -4.05 5.44 -12.49
N GLU A 45 -3.67 4.71 -11.44
CA GLU A 45 -4.09 3.32 -11.25
C GLU A 45 -4.73 3.06 -9.89
N VAL A 46 -4.57 3.97 -8.92
CA VAL A 46 -5.06 3.77 -7.54
C VAL A 46 -6.56 4.09 -7.49
N ARG A 47 -7.39 3.09 -7.21
CA ARG A 47 -8.85 3.27 -7.01
C ARG A 47 -9.13 3.90 -5.66
N TYR A 48 -8.49 3.37 -4.62
CA TYR A 48 -8.63 3.91 -3.28
C TYR A 48 -7.35 3.74 -2.48
N TRP A 49 -7.25 4.57 -1.45
CA TRP A 49 -6.38 4.42 -0.31
C TRP A 49 -7.25 4.45 0.96
N VAL A 50 -6.91 3.68 1.99
CA VAL A 50 -7.63 3.67 3.28
C VAL A 50 -6.65 3.76 4.45
N GLU A 51 -6.98 4.59 5.46
CA GLU A 51 -6.39 4.50 6.81
C GLU A 51 -7.39 3.90 7.76
N PHE A 52 -6.91 3.05 8.63
CA PHE A 52 -7.57 2.70 9.86
C PHE A 52 -6.72 3.25 11.01
N VAL A 53 -7.20 4.31 11.67
CA VAL A 53 -6.48 4.98 12.75
C VAL A 53 -7.04 4.59 14.10
N ALA A 54 -6.18 4.46 15.12
CA ALA A 54 -6.61 4.28 16.50
C ALA A 54 -6.68 5.63 17.23
N GLY A 55 -7.70 5.78 18.07
CA GLY A 55 -7.95 6.96 18.88
C GLY A 55 -9.26 7.65 18.51
N GLU A 56 -9.73 8.49 19.42
CA GLU A 56 -10.93 9.29 19.22
C GLU A 56 -10.75 10.26 18.04
N TRP A 57 -11.64 10.18 17.05
CA TRP A 57 -11.52 10.93 15.80
C TRP A 57 -11.37 12.44 16.01
N SER A 58 -12.10 13.00 17.00
CA SER A 58 -12.01 14.42 17.33
C SER A 58 -10.57 14.84 17.67
N ASP A 59 -9.86 14.01 18.43
CA ASP A 59 -8.52 14.31 18.90
C ASP A 59 -7.51 14.15 17.77
N ILE A 60 -7.70 13.13 16.93
CA ILE A 60 -6.89 12.90 15.71
C ILE A 60 -7.01 14.10 14.76
N LYS A 61 -8.24 14.52 14.45
CA LYS A 61 -8.51 15.64 13.54
C LYS A 61 -7.99 16.96 14.09
N GLN A 62 -8.20 17.24 15.38
CA GLN A 62 -7.64 18.44 16.03
C GLN A 62 -6.10 18.40 16.05
N GLY A 63 -5.51 17.22 16.24
CA GLY A 63 -4.07 17.01 16.13
C GLY A 63 -3.53 17.34 14.73
N ALA A 64 -4.22 16.90 13.68
CA ALA A 64 -3.86 17.19 12.29
C ALA A 64 -3.96 18.70 11.98
N ILE A 65 -5.06 19.35 12.40
CA ILE A 65 -5.25 20.81 12.27
C ILE A 65 -4.12 21.56 12.98
N ARG A 66 -3.79 21.17 14.23
CA ARG A 66 -2.71 21.80 14.99
C ARG A 66 -1.36 21.64 14.29
N ARG A 67 -0.98 20.42 13.88
CA ARG A 67 0.27 20.15 13.14
C ARG A 67 0.37 20.99 11.87
N ASN A 68 -0.74 21.15 11.15
CA ASN A 68 -0.76 21.96 9.93
C ASN A 68 -0.65 23.46 10.20
N SER A 69 -1.25 23.93 11.30
CA SER A 69 -1.13 25.34 11.71
C SER A 69 0.29 25.69 12.19
N GLU A 70 0.98 24.76 12.86
CA GLU A 70 2.36 24.96 13.33
C GLU A 70 3.35 25.01 12.17
N LYS A 71 3.05 24.31 11.07
CA LYS A 71 3.83 24.30 9.83
C LYS A 71 3.58 25.52 8.93
N ALA A 72 2.62 26.39 9.27
CA ALA A 72 2.26 27.55 8.46
C ALA A 72 3.39 28.60 8.46
N GLY A 73 4.33 28.47 7.53
CA GLY A 73 5.51 29.35 7.40
C GLY A 73 6.75 28.63 6.86
N ASP A 74 6.81 27.31 6.99
CA ASP A 74 7.90 26.51 6.44
C ASP A 74 7.67 26.24 4.95
N ARG A 75 8.72 26.47 4.14
CA ARG A 75 8.64 26.35 2.68
C ARG A 75 8.28 24.95 2.17
N LEU A 76 8.52 23.91 2.97
CA LEU A 76 8.12 22.52 2.70
C LEU A 76 8.01 21.76 4.02
N PRO A 77 6.78 21.56 4.51
CA PRO A 77 6.40 20.22 4.95
C PRO A 77 4.97 19.93 4.48
N SER A 78 4.77 18.79 3.86
CA SER A 78 3.44 18.28 3.54
C SER A 78 2.46 18.44 4.70
N SER A 79 1.24 18.85 4.38
CA SER A 79 0.14 18.93 5.33
C SER A 79 -0.35 17.53 5.66
N ASP A 80 -0.82 17.35 6.88
CA ASP A 80 -1.51 16.16 7.33
C ASP A 80 -2.92 16.15 6.74
N TYR A 81 -3.22 15.17 5.88
CA TYR A 81 -4.51 15.10 5.18
C TYR A 81 -5.68 14.78 6.12
N LEU A 82 -5.44 14.25 7.33
CA LEU A 82 -6.52 13.90 8.26
C LEU A 82 -7.35 15.12 8.71
N GLU A 83 -6.87 16.35 8.51
CA GLU A 83 -7.65 17.56 8.80
C GLU A 83 -8.86 17.72 7.84
N ILE A 84 -8.76 17.22 6.61
CA ILE A 84 -9.68 17.53 5.50
C ILE A 84 -10.61 16.37 5.14
N PHE A 85 -10.48 15.22 5.79
CA PHE A 85 -11.39 14.09 5.64
C PHE A 85 -12.19 13.87 6.92
N ASP A 86 -13.20 13.01 6.82
CA ASP A 86 -13.95 12.47 7.95
C ASP A 86 -14.11 10.96 7.74
N PRO A 87 -14.20 10.18 8.82
CA PRO A 87 -14.32 8.74 8.70
C PRO A 87 -15.67 8.34 8.15
N THR A 88 -15.69 7.28 7.36
CA THR A 88 -16.94 6.66 6.90
C THR A 88 -17.45 5.59 7.85
N TYR A 89 -16.58 5.09 8.73
CA TYR A 89 -16.92 4.09 9.73
C TYR A 89 -16.09 4.28 11.00
N ILE A 90 -16.76 4.17 12.14
CA ILE A 90 -16.15 4.17 13.47
C ILE A 90 -16.34 2.78 14.06
N PHE A 91 -15.22 2.11 14.31
CA PHE A 91 -15.14 0.80 14.90
C PHE A 91 -14.83 0.90 16.40
N HIS A 92 -15.48 0.07 17.20
CA HIS A 92 -15.20 -0.03 18.63
C HIS A 92 -14.64 -1.43 18.92
N PRO A 93 -13.32 -1.57 19.09
CA PRO A 93 -12.71 -2.85 19.40
C PRO A 93 -13.21 -3.40 20.74
N PHE A 94 -13.34 -4.72 20.81
CA PHE A 94 -13.82 -5.44 21.97
C PHE A 94 -12.89 -5.24 23.17
N GLY A 95 -13.45 -4.68 24.24
CA GLY A 95 -12.71 -4.47 25.49
C GLY A 95 -11.70 -3.33 25.45
N GLU A 96 -11.69 -2.53 24.38
CA GLU A 96 -10.84 -1.34 24.27
C GLU A 96 -11.65 -0.07 24.55
N ARG A 97 -10.95 0.97 25.04
CA ARG A 97 -11.57 2.26 25.34
C ARG A 97 -11.63 3.17 24.13
N GLU A 98 -10.62 3.07 23.26
CA GLU A 98 -10.47 3.93 22.10
C GLU A 98 -11.20 3.33 20.91
N SER A 99 -11.91 4.18 20.18
CA SER A 99 -12.45 3.82 18.87
C SER A 99 -11.34 3.82 17.81
N HIS A 100 -11.58 3.09 16.72
CA HIS A 100 -10.78 3.18 15.51
C HIS A 100 -11.62 3.78 14.38
N SER A 101 -11.02 4.63 13.56
CA SER A 101 -11.71 5.34 12.48
C SER A 101 -11.19 4.89 11.12
N LEU A 102 -12.10 4.58 10.19
CA LEU A 102 -11.76 4.27 8.81
C LEU A 102 -11.90 5.51 7.94
N ILE A 103 -10.81 5.94 7.32
CA ILE A 103 -10.73 7.10 6.42
C ILE A 103 -10.43 6.64 5.00
N PRO A 104 -11.45 6.52 4.12
CA PRO A 104 -11.24 6.18 2.73
C PRO A 104 -11.00 7.41 1.85
N LEU A 105 -9.96 7.33 1.04
CA LEU A 105 -9.62 8.26 -0.04
C LEU A 105 -9.82 7.54 -1.37
N GLU A 106 -10.95 7.80 -2.02
CA GLU A 106 -11.32 7.22 -3.30
C GLU A 106 -10.96 8.18 -4.44
N PHE A 107 -10.58 7.60 -5.56
CA PHE A 107 -10.19 8.33 -6.77
C PHE A 107 -10.98 7.86 -7.98
N ASN A 108 -11.25 8.76 -8.91
CA ASN A 108 -11.63 8.38 -10.26
C ASN A 108 -10.41 7.97 -11.11
N ASP A 109 -10.67 7.49 -12.33
CA ASP A 109 -9.64 7.08 -13.31
C ASP A 109 -8.67 8.21 -13.71
N GLY A 110 -9.07 9.47 -13.55
CA GLY A 110 -8.22 10.66 -13.72
C GLY A 110 -7.36 11.02 -12.50
N GLY A 111 -7.47 10.28 -11.40
CA GLY A 111 -6.77 10.55 -10.14
C GLY A 111 -7.34 11.70 -9.33
N VAL A 112 -8.57 12.13 -9.60
CA VAL A 112 -9.26 13.13 -8.79
C VAL A 112 -9.94 12.44 -7.61
N VAL A 113 -9.79 13.02 -6.42
CA VAL A 113 -10.45 12.53 -5.20
C VAL A 113 -11.96 12.69 -5.33
N ILE A 114 -12.70 11.61 -5.08
CA ILE A 114 -14.16 11.57 -5.08
C ILE A 114 -14.76 11.33 -3.68
N SER A 115 -13.93 10.97 -2.69
CA SER A 115 -14.32 10.96 -1.29
C SER A 115 -14.75 12.35 -0.81
N SER A 116 -15.68 12.38 0.15
CA SER A 116 -16.08 13.62 0.83
C SER A 116 -14.88 14.28 1.53
N THR A 117 -14.67 15.56 1.27
CA THR A 117 -13.57 16.36 1.85
C THR A 117 -14.02 17.79 2.13
N THR A 118 -13.37 18.43 3.11
CA THR A 118 -13.55 19.85 3.42
C THR A 118 -12.60 20.78 2.64
N SER A 119 -11.74 20.23 1.77
CA SER A 119 -10.88 21.07 0.91
C SER A 119 -11.73 21.95 -0.02
N ARG A 120 -11.25 23.18 -0.24
CA ARG A 120 -11.93 24.17 -1.08
C ARG A 120 -11.67 23.96 -2.57
N ARG A 121 -10.66 23.17 -2.92
CA ARG A 121 -10.26 22.87 -4.29
C ARG A 121 -10.35 21.37 -4.52
N PRO A 122 -10.65 20.93 -5.76
CA PRO A 122 -10.54 19.51 -6.10
C PRO A 122 -9.12 19.01 -5.81
N LEU A 123 -9.03 17.89 -5.10
CA LEU A 123 -7.76 17.25 -4.80
C LEU A 123 -7.44 16.22 -5.87
N LYS A 124 -6.18 16.18 -6.29
CA LYS A 124 -5.67 15.18 -7.21
C LYS A 124 -4.59 14.34 -6.53
N GLY A 125 -4.72 13.02 -6.64
CA GLY A 125 -3.67 12.09 -6.29
C GLY A 125 -2.51 12.21 -7.28
N GLN A 126 -1.30 12.36 -6.76
CA GLN A 126 -0.08 12.40 -7.55
C GLN A 126 1.00 11.54 -6.91
N LEU A 127 1.92 11.09 -7.75
CA LEU A 127 3.12 10.40 -7.31
C LEU A 127 4.28 11.37 -7.40
N ALA A 128 4.92 11.62 -6.26
CA ALA A 128 6.06 12.52 -6.16
C ALA A 128 7.33 11.71 -5.88
N ALA A 129 8.44 12.11 -6.47
CA ALA A 129 9.74 11.63 -6.05
C ALA A 129 10.51 12.75 -5.32
N ILE A 130 10.95 12.43 -4.11
CA ILE A 130 11.74 13.31 -3.24
C ILE A 130 13.02 12.56 -2.88
N GLY A 131 14.14 12.96 -3.50
CA GLY A 131 15.39 12.22 -3.40
C GLY A 131 15.24 10.78 -3.90
N ARG A 132 15.30 9.81 -2.98
CA ARG A 132 15.11 8.37 -3.26
C ARG A 132 13.73 7.83 -2.86
N LEU A 133 12.92 8.66 -2.22
CA LEU A 133 11.58 8.28 -1.81
C LEU A 133 10.61 8.56 -2.94
N THR A 134 9.64 7.68 -3.08
CA THR A 134 8.46 7.94 -3.91
C THR A 134 7.27 8.02 -2.97
N LEU A 135 6.43 9.03 -3.12
CA LEU A 135 5.31 9.32 -2.24
C LEU A 135 4.01 9.33 -3.03
N LEU A 136 2.94 8.84 -2.43
CA LEU A 136 1.59 9.20 -2.80
C LEU A 136 1.20 10.48 -2.08
N VAL A 137 0.82 11.50 -2.83
CA VAL A 137 0.42 12.80 -2.29
C VAL A 137 -0.92 13.24 -2.86
N LEU A 138 -1.64 14.08 -2.10
CA LEU A 138 -2.75 14.88 -2.62
C LEU A 138 -2.25 16.27 -2.92
N SER A 139 -2.70 16.85 -4.04
CA SER A 139 -2.41 18.24 -4.38
C SER A 139 -3.67 18.98 -4.79
N GLU A 140 -3.80 20.24 -4.37
CA GLU A 140 -4.85 21.17 -4.80
C GLU A 140 -4.60 21.76 -6.21
N GLY A 141 -3.42 21.51 -6.79
CA GLY A 141 -3.02 21.98 -8.11
C GLY A 141 -1.64 21.47 -8.51
N ASP A 142 -1.01 22.09 -9.53
CA ASP A 142 0.30 21.68 -10.04
C ASP A 142 1.43 22.65 -9.66
N SER A 143 1.10 23.76 -8.98
CA SER A 143 2.06 24.78 -8.56
C SER A 143 2.85 24.35 -7.32
N LYS A 144 4.05 24.90 -7.14
CA LYS A 144 4.86 24.65 -5.93
C LYS A 144 4.26 25.29 -4.68
N GLU A 145 3.40 26.28 -4.87
CA GLU A 145 2.68 27.02 -3.85
C GLU A 145 1.34 26.37 -3.51
N ASP A 146 0.86 25.43 -4.32
CA ASP A 146 -0.37 24.70 -4.03
C ASP A 146 -0.15 23.76 -2.85
N ARG A 147 -1.20 23.63 -2.04
CA ARG A 147 -1.14 22.81 -0.84
C ARG A 147 -1.02 21.34 -1.21
N GLN A 148 -0.08 20.67 -0.55
CA GLN A 148 0.20 19.25 -0.73
C GLN A 148 0.05 18.50 0.58
N TYR A 149 -0.42 17.26 0.49
CA TYR A 149 -0.59 16.39 1.61
C TYR A 149 0.08 15.04 1.33
N ASP A 150 0.96 14.60 2.23
CA ASP A 150 1.59 13.28 2.11
C ASP A 150 0.63 12.24 2.66
N ILE A 151 0.41 11.19 1.88
CA ILE A 151 -0.48 10.09 2.26
C ILE A 151 0.34 8.86 2.64
N ALA A 152 1.25 8.44 1.78
CA ALA A 152 2.01 7.21 2.02
C ALA A 152 3.32 7.15 1.23
N ASP A 153 4.27 6.37 1.75
CA ASP A 153 5.50 6.04 1.05
C ASP A 153 5.27 4.87 0.08
N TRP A 154 5.68 5.04 -1.18
CA TRP A 154 5.59 4.00 -2.19
C TRP A 154 6.85 3.13 -2.20
N PHE A 155 6.69 1.89 -1.77
CA PHE A 155 7.75 0.91 -1.77
C PHE A 155 7.73 0.07 -3.05
N HIS A 156 8.81 0.14 -3.83
CA HIS A 156 8.94 -0.54 -5.14
C HIS A 156 9.54 -1.96 -5.06
N GLY A 157 10.05 -2.39 -3.91
CA GLY A 157 10.68 -3.71 -3.76
C GLY A 157 12.19 -3.72 -3.57
N PHE A 158 12.71 -4.85 -3.07
CA PHE A 158 14.13 -5.21 -3.02
C PHE A 158 14.41 -6.41 -3.93
N GLY A 159 14.41 -6.20 -5.24
CA GLY A 159 14.63 -7.27 -6.22
C GLY A 159 13.68 -8.45 -6.01
N ASP A 160 14.22 -9.68 -6.07
CA ASP A 160 13.45 -10.92 -5.96
C ASP A 160 12.83 -11.15 -4.56
N SER A 161 13.27 -10.43 -3.53
CA SER A 161 12.81 -10.66 -2.15
C SER A 161 11.43 -10.08 -1.84
N SER A 162 10.85 -9.32 -2.77
CA SER A 162 9.58 -8.61 -2.56
C SER A 162 8.58 -8.75 -3.71
N VAL A 163 8.85 -9.60 -4.69
CA VAL A 163 8.03 -9.70 -5.91
C VAL A 163 6.57 -10.06 -5.62
N ASP A 164 6.31 -10.77 -4.53
CA ASP A 164 4.97 -11.24 -4.18
C ASP A 164 4.11 -10.19 -3.47
N TRP A 165 4.67 -9.06 -3.05
CA TRP A 165 3.96 -8.06 -2.24
C TRP A 165 4.29 -6.61 -2.59
N ALA A 166 5.30 -6.37 -3.43
CA ALA A 166 5.64 -5.05 -3.97
C ALA A 166 5.20 -4.95 -5.45
N PRO A 167 4.87 -3.74 -5.94
CA PRO A 167 4.91 -2.47 -5.23
C PRO A 167 3.80 -2.36 -4.16
N THR A 168 4.00 -1.58 -3.10
CA THR A 168 2.94 -1.34 -2.10
C THR A 168 3.16 -0.01 -1.39
N PHE A 169 2.11 0.56 -0.82
CA PHE A 169 2.23 1.74 0.04
C PHE A 169 2.47 1.32 1.48
N CYS A 170 3.54 1.83 2.08
CA CYS A 170 3.94 1.57 3.46
C CYS A 170 3.97 2.88 4.26
N SER A 171 3.78 2.77 5.58
CA SER A 171 4.19 3.83 6.49
C SER A 171 5.69 3.71 6.76
N ALA A 172 6.31 4.81 7.20
CA ALA A 172 7.75 4.86 7.47
C ALA A 172 8.24 3.75 8.45
N ASN A 173 7.41 3.34 9.40
CA ASN A 173 7.75 2.30 10.39
C ASN A 173 7.60 0.87 9.85
N GLU A 174 7.00 0.71 8.67
CA GLU A 174 6.79 -0.57 7.99
C GLU A 174 7.71 -0.75 6.78
N MET A 175 8.26 0.35 6.27
CA MET A 175 9.26 0.27 5.21
C MET A 175 10.51 -0.50 5.66
N PRO A 176 11.00 -1.45 4.86
CA PRO A 176 12.23 -2.12 5.20
C PRO A 176 13.42 -1.17 5.14
N SER A 177 14.21 -1.16 6.21
CA SER A 177 15.37 -0.29 6.38
C SER A 177 16.48 -1.05 7.12
N PRO A 178 17.74 -0.98 6.64
CA PRO A 178 18.88 -1.59 7.34
C PRO A 178 19.02 -1.09 8.78
N TRP A 179 18.68 0.18 9.02
CA TRP A 179 18.78 0.79 10.35
C TRP A 179 17.67 0.29 11.28
N SER A 180 16.45 0.17 10.75
CA SER A 180 15.27 -0.29 11.52
C SER A 180 15.30 -1.79 11.77
N SER A 181 16.03 -2.58 10.97
CA SER A 181 16.12 -4.05 11.13
C SER A 181 16.57 -4.51 12.52
N THR A 182 17.27 -3.66 13.26
CA THR A 182 17.75 -3.96 14.62
C THR A 182 16.85 -3.42 15.74
N ASP A 183 15.79 -2.71 15.38
CA ASP A 183 14.81 -2.09 16.28
C ASP A 183 13.71 -3.11 16.66
N GLU A 184 13.26 -3.07 17.93
CA GLU A 184 12.10 -3.83 18.40
C GLU A 184 10.76 -3.23 17.97
N PHE A 185 10.75 -1.98 17.49
CA PHE A 185 9.57 -1.32 16.92
C PHE A 185 9.38 -1.62 15.44
N TYR A 186 10.42 -2.10 14.75
CA TYR A 186 10.32 -2.49 13.35
C TYR A 186 9.63 -3.85 13.19
N LYS A 187 8.42 -3.81 12.63
CA LYS A 187 7.48 -4.95 12.53
C LYS A 187 8.09 -6.21 11.91
N TYR A 188 8.90 -6.05 10.88
CA TYR A 188 9.44 -7.17 10.11
C TYR A 188 10.83 -7.61 10.59
N GLY A 189 11.37 -6.97 11.63
CA GLY A 189 12.68 -7.28 12.17
C GLY A 189 12.70 -8.54 13.05
N PRO A 190 13.86 -9.19 13.22
CA PRO A 190 14.01 -10.37 14.07
C PRO A 190 13.72 -10.10 15.56
N LYS A 191 13.76 -8.84 16.00
CA LYS A 191 13.46 -8.46 17.39
C LYS A 191 12.00 -8.12 17.64
N PHE A 192 11.16 -8.07 16.60
CA PHE A 192 9.74 -7.78 16.75
C PHE A 192 9.07 -8.88 17.58
N LYS A 193 8.31 -8.45 18.59
CA LYS A 193 7.53 -9.36 19.43
C LYS A 193 6.05 -9.13 19.17
N PRO A 194 5.32 -10.12 18.60
CA PRO A 194 3.89 -10.00 18.34
C PRO A 194 3.02 -10.06 19.61
N THR A 195 3.63 -9.94 20.79
CA THR A 195 2.97 -9.97 22.11
C THR A 195 2.74 -8.57 22.67
N ASP A 196 3.17 -7.52 21.97
CA ASP A 196 3.01 -6.13 22.36
C ASP A 196 1.62 -5.62 21.92
N PRO A 197 0.72 -5.24 22.86
CA PRO A 197 -0.69 -4.97 22.58
C PRO A 197 -0.95 -3.79 21.66
N VAL A 198 0.01 -2.88 21.54
CA VAL A 198 -0.16 -1.70 20.69
C VAL A 198 0.42 -1.88 19.29
N LYS A 199 1.14 -2.98 19.02
CA LYS A 199 1.84 -3.16 17.75
C LYS A 199 1.00 -3.97 16.75
N PRO A 200 0.59 -3.39 15.61
CA PRO A 200 -0.12 -4.14 14.58
C PRO A 200 0.78 -5.23 13.99
N ILE A 201 0.24 -6.42 13.81
CA ILE A 201 0.95 -7.54 13.16
C ILE A 201 0.68 -7.54 11.66
N PHE A 202 -0.51 -7.09 11.25
CA PHE A 202 -0.85 -6.81 9.86
C PHE A 202 -0.26 -5.46 9.41
N GLY A 203 0.23 -5.34 8.18
CA GLY A 203 0.75 -4.10 7.61
C GLY A 203 0.82 -4.11 6.08
N CYS A 204 1.58 -3.17 5.51
CA CYS A 204 1.67 -2.97 4.06
C CYS A 204 2.14 -4.19 3.26
N ARG A 205 2.97 -5.08 3.85
CA ARG A 205 3.42 -6.31 3.19
C ARG A 205 2.32 -7.35 3.14
N GLU A 206 1.64 -7.55 4.27
CA GLU A 206 0.47 -8.41 4.35
C GLU A 206 -0.64 -7.92 3.42
N TRP A 207 -0.87 -6.61 3.34
CA TRP A 207 -1.81 -6.00 2.40
C TRP A 207 -1.41 -6.30 0.95
N GLY A 208 -0.19 -5.94 0.55
CA GLY A 208 0.29 -6.12 -0.83
C GLY A 208 0.22 -7.57 -1.28
N TYR A 209 0.67 -8.50 -0.44
CA TYR A 209 0.58 -9.94 -0.75
C TYR A 209 -0.86 -10.40 -0.98
N GLN A 210 -1.79 -10.00 -0.11
CA GLN A 210 -3.19 -10.39 -0.23
C GLN A 210 -3.89 -9.72 -1.42
N LEU A 211 -3.50 -8.49 -1.76
CA LEU A 211 -3.99 -7.76 -2.92
C LEU A 211 -3.62 -8.50 -4.22
N TYR A 212 -2.37 -8.94 -4.34
CA TYR A 212 -1.84 -9.58 -5.54
C TYR A 212 -2.14 -11.08 -5.69
N ASP A 213 -2.62 -11.74 -4.64
CA ASP A 213 -3.06 -13.14 -4.71
C ASP A 213 -4.45 -13.27 -5.34
N ASP A 214 -4.56 -13.46 -6.65
CA ASP A 214 -5.84 -13.59 -7.37
C ASP A 214 -6.76 -14.70 -6.81
N ALA A 215 -6.20 -15.74 -6.19
CA ALA A 215 -6.99 -16.83 -5.60
C ALA A 215 -7.63 -16.44 -4.25
N ARG A 216 -7.22 -15.30 -3.67
CA ARG A 216 -7.74 -14.78 -2.42
C ARG A 216 -8.81 -13.70 -2.70
N PRO A 217 -10.07 -13.91 -2.27
CA PRO A 217 -11.14 -12.99 -2.62
C PRO A 217 -11.32 -11.78 -1.68
N TYR A 218 -10.56 -11.68 -0.59
CA TYR A 218 -10.68 -10.60 0.41
C TYR A 218 -9.32 -10.26 1.01
N ILE A 219 -9.20 -9.06 1.58
CA ILE A 219 -8.06 -8.67 2.42
C ILE A 219 -8.44 -8.90 3.88
N ASP A 220 -7.76 -9.82 4.55
CA ASP A 220 -7.89 -10.06 5.99
C ASP A 220 -6.87 -9.23 6.76
N VAL A 221 -7.35 -8.17 7.43
CA VAL A 221 -6.55 -7.23 8.23
C VAL A 221 -6.39 -7.66 9.69
N THR A 222 -6.85 -8.87 10.03
CA THR A 222 -6.75 -9.39 11.41
C THR A 222 -5.29 -9.51 11.85
N SER A 223 -4.97 -8.85 12.95
CA SER A 223 -3.73 -9.09 13.69
C SER A 223 -3.90 -10.32 14.58
N TYR A 224 -3.44 -11.47 14.08
CA TYR A 224 -3.44 -12.75 14.79
C TYR A 224 -2.29 -12.81 15.81
N ALA A 225 -2.59 -12.48 17.07
CA ALA A 225 -1.64 -12.47 18.16
C ALA A 225 -1.75 -13.75 19.01
N PRO A 226 -0.64 -14.29 19.55
CA PRO A 226 -0.71 -15.34 20.57
C PRO A 226 -1.54 -14.88 21.76
N LYS A 227 -2.40 -15.77 22.29
CA LYS A 227 -3.20 -15.45 23.48
C LYS A 227 -2.28 -15.26 24.69
N THR A 228 -2.37 -14.10 25.32
CA THR A 228 -1.62 -13.75 26.54
C THR A 228 -2.52 -13.01 27.52
N LYS A 229 -2.03 -12.67 28.72
CA LYS A 229 -2.79 -11.82 29.65
C LYS A 229 -3.12 -10.45 29.06
N SER A 230 -2.25 -9.89 28.20
CA SER A 230 -2.50 -8.64 27.48
C SER A 230 -3.31 -8.84 26.20
N HIS A 231 -3.42 -10.08 25.70
CA HIS A 231 -4.16 -10.44 24.49
C HIS A 231 -5.11 -11.61 24.74
N PRO A 232 -6.18 -11.43 25.51
CA PRO A 232 -7.02 -12.55 25.96
C PRO A 232 -7.73 -13.28 24.80
N HIS A 233 -8.00 -12.60 23.68
CA HIS A 233 -8.80 -13.16 22.58
C HIS A 233 -7.97 -13.55 21.35
N GLY A 234 -6.78 -12.98 21.16
CA GLY A 234 -5.80 -13.39 20.13
C GLY A 234 -6.08 -12.92 18.71
N THR A 235 -7.18 -12.19 18.47
CA THR A 235 -7.52 -11.60 17.17
C THR A 235 -8.00 -10.18 17.37
N TYR A 236 -7.39 -9.25 16.63
CA TYR A 236 -7.58 -7.81 16.78
C TYR A 236 -7.60 -7.13 15.41
N ILE A 237 -8.42 -6.11 15.26
CA ILE A 237 -8.34 -5.19 14.13
C ILE A 237 -7.56 -3.95 14.60
N ARG A 238 -6.28 -3.89 14.24
CA ARG A 238 -5.34 -2.82 14.63
C ARG A 238 -5.20 -1.78 13.53
N PRO A 239 -4.61 -0.60 13.80
CA PRO A 239 -4.34 0.38 12.75
C PRO A 239 -3.61 -0.21 11.55
N PHE A 240 -4.04 0.18 10.35
CA PHE A 240 -3.44 -0.25 9.09
C PHE A 240 -3.64 0.81 8.01
N ILE A 241 -2.81 0.73 6.98
CA ILE A 241 -3.07 1.41 5.70
C ILE A 241 -3.32 0.36 4.63
N GLY A 242 -4.10 0.73 3.64
CA GLY A 242 -4.44 -0.13 2.51
C GLY A 242 -4.70 0.65 1.25
N TRP A 243 -4.70 -0.03 0.12
CA TRP A 243 -4.97 0.56 -1.19
C TRP A 243 -5.40 -0.50 -2.20
N ALA A 244 -5.99 -0.08 -3.30
CA ALA A 244 -6.31 -1.00 -4.40
C ALA A 244 -6.26 -0.26 -5.73
N ARG A 245 -6.09 -1.01 -6.83
CA ARG A 245 -6.16 -0.46 -8.19
C ARG A 245 -7.57 -0.52 -8.75
N PHE A 246 -7.79 0.15 -9.87
CA PHE A 246 -8.97 -0.10 -10.69
C PHE A 246 -8.94 -1.56 -11.17
N GLY A 247 -10.01 -2.31 -10.88
CA GLY A 247 -10.14 -3.75 -11.17
C GLY A 247 -9.83 -4.68 -10.00
N ASP A 248 -9.12 -4.21 -8.97
CA ASP A 248 -8.96 -4.97 -7.72
C ASP A 248 -10.28 -4.87 -6.92
N HIS A 249 -11.00 -5.98 -6.75
CA HIS A 249 -12.30 -6.04 -6.08
C HIS A 249 -12.27 -7.02 -4.89
N LYS A 250 -11.60 -6.60 -3.82
CA LYS A 250 -11.45 -7.40 -2.60
C LYS A 250 -12.01 -6.65 -1.40
N PRO A 251 -13.12 -7.12 -0.78
CA PRO A 251 -13.56 -6.55 0.48
C PRO A 251 -12.47 -6.67 1.55
N VAL A 252 -12.40 -5.66 2.40
CA VAL A 252 -11.52 -5.61 3.56
C VAL A 252 -12.29 -6.15 4.74
N ILE A 253 -11.81 -7.24 5.31
CA ILE A 253 -12.42 -7.90 6.46
C ILE A 253 -11.42 -7.99 7.61
N GLY A 254 -11.91 -8.10 8.83
CA GLY A 254 -11.08 -8.35 10.00
C GLY A 254 -11.87 -9.06 11.09
N LYS A 255 -11.15 -9.72 11.98
CA LYS A 255 -11.71 -10.39 13.15
C LYS A 255 -11.23 -9.69 14.42
N ASP A 256 -12.17 -9.32 15.27
CA ASP A 256 -11.90 -8.77 16.58
C ASP A 256 -12.63 -9.61 17.63
N ALA A 257 -11.85 -10.18 18.56
CA ALA A 257 -12.29 -11.29 19.40
C ALA A 257 -12.98 -12.41 18.59
N ASP A 258 -14.26 -12.68 18.85
CA ASP A 258 -15.01 -13.73 18.16
C ASP A 258 -15.85 -13.24 16.98
N THR A 259 -15.86 -11.93 16.73
CA THR A 259 -16.71 -11.30 15.71
C THR A 259 -15.90 -10.95 14.46
N TRP A 260 -16.43 -11.32 13.30
CA TRP A 260 -15.90 -10.87 12.01
C TRP A 260 -16.56 -9.55 11.61
N TYR A 261 -15.83 -8.72 10.89
CA TYR A 261 -16.28 -7.42 10.41
C TYR A 261 -15.93 -7.29 8.94
N CYS A 262 -16.81 -6.66 8.17
CA CYS A 262 -16.45 -6.06 6.91
C CYS A 262 -16.18 -4.58 7.18
N LEU A 263 -14.98 -4.12 6.82
CA LEU A 263 -14.52 -2.77 7.11
C LEU A 263 -14.66 -1.87 5.88
N TYR A 264 -14.39 -2.39 4.69
CA TYR A 264 -14.39 -1.59 3.46
C TYR A 264 -14.66 -2.43 2.21
N ASP A 265 -15.22 -1.79 1.17
CA ASP A 265 -15.56 -2.42 -0.13
C ASP A 265 -16.44 -3.68 0.03
N CYS A 266 -17.40 -3.63 0.97
CA CYS A 266 -18.24 -4.76 1.32
C CYS A 266 -19.14 -5.21 0.16
N PRO A 267 -19.32 -6.53 -0.03
CA PRO A 267 -20.04 -7.06 -1.19
C PRO A 267 -21.51 -6.67 -1.17
N ALA A 268 -22.13 -6.68 -2.36
CA ALA A 268 -23.55 -6.38 -2.55
C ALA A 268 -24.02 -4.98 -2.05
N GLY A 269 -23.08 -4.05 -1.84
CA GLY A 269 -23.39 -2.72 -1.32
C GLY A 269 -23.68 -2.71 0.18
N ASP A 270 -23.34 -3.78 0.90
CA ASP A 270 -23.42 -3.81 2.37
C ASP A 270 -22.59 -2.66 2.96
N LEU A 271 -23.05 -2.08 4.07
CA LEU A 271 -22.27 -1.09 4.81
C LEU A 271 -21.21 -1.77 5.70
N PRO A 272 -20.09 -1.09 6.02
CA PRO A 272 -19.15 -1.59 7.03
C PRO A 272 -19.83 -1.93 8.35
N GLY A 273 -19.43 -3.05 8.96
CA GLY A 273 -20.03 -3.53 10.19
C GLY A 273 -19.75 -5.00 10.50
N ALA A 274 -20.36 -5.48 11.57
CA ALA A 274 -20.23 -6.86 12.01
C ALA A 274 -20.86 -7.84 11.01
N ILE A 275 -20.15 -8.93 10.74
CA ILE A 275 -20.60 -10.08 9.95
C ILE A 275 -21.14 -11.11 10.94
N PRO A 276 -22.47 -11.36 11.00
CA PRO A 276 -23.05 -12.24 12.01
C PRO A 276 -22.57 -13.69 11.92
N ASN A 277 -22.36 -14.18 10.70
CA ASN A 277 -21.81 -15.51 10.43
C ASN A 277 -20.89 -15.46 9.21
N ILE A 278 -19.58 -15.63 9.45
CA ILE A 278 -18.58 -15.57 8.38
C ILE A 278 -18.75 -16.70 7.36
N ALA A 279 -19.20 -17.89 7.77
CA ALA A 279 -19.39 -19.02 6.88
C ALA A 279 -20.53 -18.77 5.89
N ASP A 280 -21.64 -18.20 6.37
CA ASP A 280 -22.75 -17.80 5.50
C ASP A 280 -22.34 -16.65 4.58
N TRP A 281 -21.61 -15.66 5.11
CA TRP A 281 -21.14 -14.50 4.34
C TRP A 281 -20.26 -14.91 3.16
N VAL A 282 -19.26 -15.77 3.39
CA VAL A 282 -18.38 -16.26 2.29
C VAL A 282 -19.13 -17.19 1.33
N LYS A 283 -20.08 -17.99 1.82
CA LYS A 283 -20.86 -18.90 0.99
C LYS A 283 -21.70 -18.18 -0.07
N ARG A 284 -22.23 -16.99 0.24
CA ARG A 284 -22.98 -16.16 -0.73
C ARG A 284 -22.17 -15.82 -1.98
N SER A 285 -20.87 -15.70 -1.84
CA SER A 285 -19.95 -15.33 -2.91
C SER A 285 -19.06 -16.50 -3.38
N GLY A 286 -19.26 -17.71 -2.84
CA GLY A 286 -18.43 -18.88 -3.16
C GLY A 286 -16.98 -18.78 -2.66
N TRP A 287 -16.71 -17.98 -1.63
CA TRP A 287 -15.38 -17.75 -1.09
C TRP A 287 -15.02 -18.77 0.01
N PRO A 288 -13.73 -19.08 0.22
CA PRO A 288 -13.30 -19.87 1.35
C PRO A 288 -13.43 -19.08 2.66
N VAL A 289 -13.71 -19.78 3.77
CA VAL A 289 -13.70 -19.16 5.10
C VAL A 289 -12.29 -18.66 5.42
N PRO A 290 -12.13 -17.42 5.94
CA PRO A 290 -10.82 -16.89 6.31
C PRO A 290 -10.14 -17.76 7.36
N MET A 291 -8.83 -17.95 7.20
CA MET A 291 -8.01 -18.69 8.15
C MET A 291 -6.76 -17.88 8.52
N PRO A 292 -6.31 -18.00 9.79
CA PRO A 292 -5.07 -17.37 10.24
C PRO A 292 -3.87 -17.78 9.37
N PRO A 293 -2.85 -16.93 9.22
CA PRO A 293 -1.60 -17.34 8.64
C PRO A 293 -0.86 -18.33 9.54
N THR A 294 0.04 -19.12 8.96
CA THR A 294 0.87 -20.09 9.70
C THR A 294 1.87 -19.43 10.65
N ARG A 295 2.14 -18.13 10.47
CA ARG A 295 3.01 -17.30 11.30
C ARG A 295 2.59 -15.84 11.19
N ALA A 296 2.79 -15.07 12.26
CA ALA A 296 2.51 -13.63 12.32
C ALA A 296 3.72 -12.87 12.94
N PRO A 297 4.24 -11.77 12.33
CA PRO A 297 3.89 -11.26 11.00
C PRO A 297 4.21 -12.29 9.90
N THR A 298 3.51 -12.19 8.78
CA THR A 298 3.58 -13.19 7.71
C THR A 298 4.90 -13.06 6.95
N PHE A 299 5.38 -11.83 6.74
CA PHE A 299 6.55 -11.56 5.89
C PHE A 299 7.72 -10.89 6.66
N PRO A 300 8.35 -11.56 7.64
CA PRO A 300 9.52 -11.04 8.34
C PRO A 300 10.75 -10.99 7.42
N ASP A 301 11.71 -10.13 7.75
CA ASP A 301 13.02 -10.07 7.09
C ASP A 301 13.90 -11.26 7.48
N ALA A 302 14.89 -11.55 6.62
CA ALA A 302 15.90 -12.56 6.90
C ALA A 302 16.61 -12.27 8.25
N PRO A 303 16.92 -13.30 9.07
CA PRO A 303 16.86 -14.75 8.79
C PRO A 303 15.49 -15.40 9.07
N GLY A 304 14.42 -14.62 9.21
CA GLY A 304 13.07 -15.14 9.42
C GLY A 304 12.58 -16.01 8.26
N LYS A 305 11.86 -17.09 8.59
CA LYS A 305 11.05 -17.83 7.62
C LYS A 305 9.70 -17.15 7.46
N GLN A 306 9.33 -16.85 6.22
CA GLN A 306 8.02 -16.32 5.88
C GLN A 306 6.91 -17.32 6.25
N GLY A 307 5.86 -16.79 6.86
CA GLY A 307 4.58 -17.48 6.99
C GLY A 307 3.86 -17.53 5.65
N ARG A 308 2.77 -18.29 5.61
CA ARG A 308 1.82 -18.27 4.51
C ARG A 308 0.43 -18.15 5.08
N TYR A 309 -0.44 -17.47 4.34
CA TYR A 309 -1.84 -17.56 4.67
C TYR A 309 -2.36 -18.95 4.30
N VAL A 310 -3.14 -19.54 5.20
CA VAL A 310 -3.82 -20.79 4.89
C VAL A 310 -5.03 -20.43 4.04
N THR A 311 -5.11 -20.94 2.82
CA THR A 311 -6.34 -20.96 2.02
C THR A 311 -6.79 -22.41 1.94
N GLN A 312 -8.09 -22.68 2.11
CA GLN A 312 -8.61 -24.01 1.77
C GLN A 312 -8.60 -24.09 0.25
N VAL A 313 -7.51 -24.58 -0.32
CA VAL A 313 -7.50 -25.03 -1.71
C VAL A 313 -8.31 -26.32 -1.71
N SER A 314 -9.53 -26.28 -2.22
CA SER A 314 -10.24 -27.49 -2.62
C SER A 314 -9.29 -28.31 -3.50
N ALA A 315 -9.04 -29.56 -3.11
CA ALA A 315 -8.10 -30.44 -3.79
C ALA A 315 -8.38 -30.44 -5.31
N PRO A 316 -7.35 -30.50 -6.17
CA PRO A 316 -7.57 -30.56 -7.60
C PRO A 316 -8.45 -31.77 -7.92
N THR A 317 -9.62 -31.53 -8.50
CA THR A 317 -10.48 -32.57 -9.04
C THR A 317 -9.63 -33.43 -9.97
N PRO A 318 -9.50 -34.75 -9.76
CA PRO A 318 -8.75 -35.58 -10.67
C PRO A 318 -9.40 -35.49 -12.04
N ARG A 319 -8.61 -35.11 -13.06
CA ARG A 319 -9.07 -35.13 -14.45
C ARG A 319 -9.56 -36.55 -14.76
N PRO A 320 -10.77 -36.71 -15.33
CA PRO A 320 -11.21 -38.02 -15.81
C PRO A 320 -10.19 -38.50 -16.86
N LYS A 321 -9.81 -39.78 -16.73
CA LYS A 321 -8.95 -40.49 -17.69
C LYS A 321 -9.66 -40.68 -19.02
#